data_AF-A0A7X0EE74-F1
#
_entry.id   AF-A0A7X0EE74-F1
#
_cell.length_a   1.000
_cell.length_b   1.000
_cell.length_c   1.000
_cell.angle_alpha   90.00
_cell.angle_beta   90.00
_cell.angle_gamma   90.00
#
_symmetry.space_group_name_H-M   'P 1'
#
loop_
_entity.id
_entity.type
_entity.pdbx_description
1 polymer ?
#
loop_
_entity_poly.entity_id
_entity_poly.type
_entity_poly.pdbx_seq_one_letter_code
_entity_poly.pdbx_strand_id
1 'polypeptide(L)'
;MALRLVDAGALLVADDQVLLTADTPSAPTAVLIATAPERLAGLLEVRGVGILPVPFAPSAPLRLVVDLMDRDAVARLPDPAAVSLADVMVPRVALWPFAASAPATVRLVLATLAAGLPLVPPTWEEVAA
;
A
#
# COMPACT_ATOMS: atom_id res chain seq x y z
N MET A 1 5.77 8.14 -6.42
CA MET A 1 5.03 8.01 -5.15
C MET A 1 5.97 7.65 -4.01
N ALA A 2 6.69 6.53 -4.13
CA ALA A 2 7.58 5.99 -3.09
C ALA A 2 8.50 7.04 -2.43
N LEU A 3 9.19 7.88 -3.23
CA LEU A 3 10.05 8.94 -2.68
C LEU A 3 9.30 9.88 -1.72
N ARG A 4 8.06 10.28 -2.01
CA ARG A 4 7.26 11.15 -1.13
C ARG A 4 6.79 10.44 0.14
N LEU A 5 6.61 9.12 0.08
CA LEU A 5 6.31 8.33 1.28
C LEU A 5 7.55 8.24 2.17
N VAL A 6 8.72 7.99 1.59
CA VAL A 6 10.01 7.96 2.29
C VAL A 6 10.32 9.33 2.92
N ASP A 7 10.15 10.42 2.17
CA ASP A 7 10.29 11.80 2.66
C ASP A 7 9.33 12.10 3.83
N ALA A 8 8.13 11.51 3.81
CA ALA A 8 7.15 11.59 4.90
C ALA A 8 7.43 10.62 6.08
N GLY A 9 8.60 9.95 6.10
CA GLY A 9 9.06 9.09 7.19
C GLY A 9 8.77 7.60 7.03
N ALA A 10 8.27 7.15 5.88
CA ALA A 10 8.13 5.72 5.61
C ALA A 10 9.50 5.07 5.31
N LEU A 11 9.60 3.76 5.54
CA LEU A 11 10.74 2.95 5.11
C LEU A 11 10.37 2.20 3.84
N LEU A 12 11.28 2.18 2.86
CA LEU A 12 11.12 1.33 1.67
C LEU A 12 11.25 -0.14 2.06
N VAL A 13 10.43 -1.03 1.50
CA VAL A 13 10.70 -2.47 1.58
C VAL A 13 11.40 -2.93 0.31
N ALA A 14 10.82 -2.61 -0.83
CA ALA A 14 11.36 -2.91 -2.16
C ALA A 14 10.85 -1.91 -3.19
N ASP A 15 11.59 -1.75 -4.28
CA ASP A 15 11.21 -1.01 -5.50
C ASP A 15 11.31 -1.94 -6.71
N ASP A 16 10.44 -1.72 -7.71
CA ASP A 16 10.23 -2.53 -8.93
C ASP A 16 9.83 -4.01 -8.74
N GLN A 17 10.54 -4.76 -7.89
CA GLN A 17 10.29 -6.18 -7.66
C GLN A 17 10.09 -6.45 -6.18
N VAL A 18 8.98 -7.11 -5.85
CA VAL A 18 8.61 -7.50 -4.49
C VAL A 18 8.47 -9.01 -4.42
N LEU A 19 9.11 -9.63 -3.43
CA LEU A 19 8.90 -11.04 -3.10
C LEU A 19 7.81 -11.12 -2.03
N LEU A 20 6.82 -11.98 -2.24
CA LEU A 20 5.71 -12.19 -1.31
C LEU A 20 5.71 -13.61 -0.79
N THR A 21 5.64 -13.78 0.53
CA THR A 21 5.48 -15.08 1.20
C THR A 21 4.34 -15.01 2.20
N ALA A 22 3.50 -16.05 2.27
CA ALA A 22 2.52 -16.16 3.34
C ALA A 22 3.22 -16.60 4.64
N ASP A 23 2.93 -15.93 5.76
CA ASP A 23 3.48 -16.29 7.08
C ASP A 23 3.02 -17.67 7.56
N THR A 24 1.77 -18.03 7.22
CA THR A 24 1.09 -19.27 7.57
C THR A 24 0.35 -19.79 6.33
N PRO A 25 1.06 -20.51 5.43
CA PRO A 25 0.47 -20.98 4.18
C PRO A 25 -0.81 -21.80 4.41
N SER A 26 -1.81 -21.57 3.56
CA SER A 26 -3.12 -22.25 3.58
C SER A 26 -3.99 -21.99 4.83
N ALA A 27 -3.60 -21.08 5.73
CA ALA A 27 -4.43 -20.65 6.85
C ALA A 27 -5.40 -19.53 6.42
N PRO A 28 -6.66 -19.52 6.91
CA PRO A 28 -7.60 -18.42 6.66
C PRO A 28 -7.11 -17.05 7.16
N THR A 29 -6.15 -17.06 8.09
CA THR A 29 -5.59 -15.87 8.75
C THR A 29 -4.22 -15.48 8.20
N ALA A 30 -3.78 -16.10 7.09
CA ALA A 30 -2.47 -15.85 6.53
C ALA A 30 -2.26 -14.38 6.18
N VAL A 31 -1.08 -13.86 6.51
CA VAL A 31 -0.63 -12.51 6.13
C VAL A 31 0.56 -12.65 5.20
N LEU A 32 0.50 -11.92 4.09
CA LEU A 32 1.65 -11.83 3.18
C LEU A 32 2.72 -10.95 3.78
N ILE A 33 3.96 -11.43 3.76
CA ILE A 33 5.16 -10.70 4.11
C ILE A 33 5.87 -10.31 2.81
N ALA A 34 6.10 -9.02 2.63
CA ALA A 34 6.84 -8.46 1.52
C ALA A 34 8.32 -8.31 1.87
N THR A 35 9.20 -8.66 0.94
CA THR A 35 10.65 -8.43 1.00
C THR A 35 11.19 -7.97 -0.37
N ALA A 36 12.39 -7.38 -0.38
CA ALA A 36 13.12 -7.11 -1.63
C ALA A 36 13.98 -8.31 -2.05
N PRO A 37 14.20 -8.51 -3.36
CA PRO A 37 15.36 -9.23 -3.84
C PRO A 37 16.65 -8.60 -3.29
N GLU A 38 17.61 -9.43 -2.85
CA GLU A 38 18.82 -8.98 -2.15
C GLU A 38 19.58 -7.86 -2.90
N ARG A 39 19.67 -7.96 -4.24
CA ARG A 39 20.37 -6.98 -5.08
C ARG A 39 19.68 -5.61 -5.16
N LEU A 40 18.41 -5.52 -4.81
CA LEU A 40 17.59 -4.31 -4.90
C LEU A 40 17.27 -3.72 -3.51
N ALA A 41 17.67 -4.38 -2.43
CA ALA A 41 17.36 -3.96 -1.07
C ALA A 41 17.92 -2.55 -0.78
N GLY A 42 17.05 -1.67 -0.29
CA GLY A 42 17.40 -0.29 0.07
C GLY A 42 17.66 0.67 -1.10
N LEU A 43 17.37 0.25 -2.34
CA LEU A 43 17.55 1.07 -3.54
C LEU A 43 16.19 1.51 -4.10
N LEU A 44 16.13 2.76 -4.57
CA LEU A 44 14.95 3.35 -5.22
C LEU A 44 15.35 3.97 -6.56
N GLU A 45 14.63 3.68 -7.64
CA GLU A 45 14.78 4.41 -8.91
C GLU A 45 14.07 5.76 -8.82
N VAL A 46 14.85 6.84 -8.88
CA VAL A 46 14.30 8.20 -9.01
C VAL A 46 14.45 8.64 -10.46
N ARG A 47 13.33 8.60 -11.20
CA ARG A 47 13.27 9.00 -12.62
C ARG A 47 13.86 10.40 -12.82
N GLY A 48 14.80 10.52 -13.75
CA GLY A 48 15.53 11.76 -14.04
C GLY A 48 16.74 12.03 -13.14
N VAL A 49 17.02 11.15 -12.16
CA VAL A 49 18.17 11.27 -11.25
C VAL A 49 19.04 10.01 -11.30
N GLY A 50 18.45 8.83 -11.06
CA GLY A 50 19.16 7.54 -11.02
C GLY A 50 18.66 6.63 -9.90
N ILE A 51 19.41 5.56 -9.62
CA ILE A 51 19.12 4.62 -8.53
C ILE A 51 19.90 5.06 -7.29
N LEU A 52 19.18 5.31 -6.20
CA LEU A 52 19.74 5.91 -4.98
C LEU A 52 19.40 5.09 -3.73
N PRO A 53 20.28 5.07 -2.71
CA PRO A 53 19.96 4.44 -1.44
C PRO A 53 18.93 5.28 -0.66
N VAL A 54 18.02 4.60 0.03
CA VAL A 54 17.01 5.22 0.91
C VAL A 54 16.85 4.43 2.22
N PRO A 55 16.30 5.03 3.29
CA PRO A 55 15.91 4.28 4.47
C PRO A 55 14.97 3.13 4.11
N PHE A 56 15.28 1.93 4.62
CA PHE A 56 14.55 0.72 4.24
C PHE A 56 14.35 -0.22 5.43
N ALA A 57 13.34 -1.08 5.31
CA ALA A 57 13.06 -2.20 6.20
C ALA A 57 13.25 -3.52 5.43
N PRO A 58 13.81 -4.57 6.05
CA PRO A 58 14.07 -5.83 5.37
C PRO A 58 12.78 -6.57 4.98
N SER A 59 11.68 -6.33 5.71
CA SER A 59 10.38 -6.90 5.43
C SER A 59 9.24 -6.07 6.04
N ALA A 60 8.02 -6.26 5.53
CA ALA A 60 6.80 -5.76 6.17
C ALA A 60 5.58 -6.62 5.80
N PRO A 61 4.54 -6.70 6.66
CA PRO A 61 3.27 -7.30 6.28
C PRO A 61 2.55 -6.44 5.22
N LEU A 62 2.06 -7.07 4.16
CA LEU A 62 1.25 -6.43 3.13
C LEU A 62 -0.21 -6.33 3.60
N ARG A 63 -0.66 -5.11 3.88
CA ARG A 63 -2.01 -4.82 4.42
C ARG A 63 -2.92 -4.09 3.44
N LEU A 64 -2.37 -3.52 2.37
CA LEU A 64 -3.08 -2.70 1.41
C LEU A 64 -2.39 -2.76 0.06
N VAL A 65 -3.18 -2.92 -1.01
CA VAL A 65 -2.76 -2.65 -2.39
C VAL A 65 -3.34 -1.31 -2.83
N VAL A 66 -2.51 -0.45 -3.41
CA VAL A 66 -2.93 0.85 -3.94
C VAL A 66 -2.69 0.87 -5.44
N ASP A 67 -3.77 0.78 -6.21
CA ASP A 67 -3.73 0.92 -7.67
C ASP A 67 -3.58 2.39 -8.02
N LEU A 68 -2.49 2.75 -8.70
CA LEU A 68 -2.24 4.12 -9.15
C LEU A 68 -2.99 4.35 -10.46
N MET A 69 -3.97 5.25 -10.45
CA MET A 69 -4.85 5.53 -11.59
C MET A 69 -4.86 7.01 -11.98
N ASP A 70 -5.33 7.31 -13.18
CA ASP A 70 -5.62 8.68 -13.60
C ASP A 70 -6.73 9.29 -12.74
N ARG A 71 -6.68 10.61 -12.57
CA ARG A 71 -7.57 11.34 -11.66
C ARG A 71 -9.05 11.04 -11.90
N ASP A 72 -9.47 11.02 -13.16
CA ASP A 72 -10.88 10.84 -13.53
C ASP A 72 -11.35 9.38 -13.44
N ALA A 73 -10.41 8.43 -13.34
CA ALA A 73 -10.71 7.02 -13.09
C ALA A 73 -10.86 6.70 -11.59
N VAL A 74 -10.45 7.61 -10.70
CA VAL A 74 -10.62 7.44 -9.25
C VAL A 74 -12.02 7.90 -8.84
N ALA A 75 -12.87 6.93 -8.47
CA ALA A 75 -14.22 7.22 -7.99
C ALA A 75 -14.19 8.06 -6.71
N ARG A 76 -15.10 9.04 -6.61
CA ARG A 76 -15.27 9.85 -5.39
C ARG A 76 -15.68 8.99 -4.19
N LEU A 77 -16.52 7.99 -4.43
CA LEU A 77 -16.94 6.99 -3.46
C LEU A 77 -16.82 5.62 -4.15
N PRO A 78 -15.75 4.85 -3.90
CA PRO A 78 -15.56 3.54 -4.51
C PRO A 78 -16.36 2.47 -3.78
N ASP A 79 -16.66 1.37 -4.48
CA ASP A 79 -17.08 0.14 -3.80
C ASP A 79 -15.88 -0.50 -3.07
N PRO A 80 -16.11 -1.20 -1.93
CA PRO A 80 -15.06 -1.98 -1.28
C PRO A 80 -14.44 -2.99 -2.24
N ALA A 81 -13.11 -2.99 -2.32
CA ALA A 81 -12.37 -3.88 -3.22
C ALA A 81 -11.24 -4.60 -2.48
N ALA A 82 -10.91 -5.79 -2.97
CA ALA A 82 -9.77 -6.59 -2.53
C ALA A 82 -9.17 -7.33 -3.72
N VAL A 83 -7.93 -7.80 -3.56
CA VAL A 83 -7.21 -8.60 -4.55
C VAL A 83 -6.65 -9.86 -3.89
N SER A 84 -6.70 -10.99 -4.58
CA SER A 84 -6.03 -12.22 -4.15
C SER A 84 -4.59 -12.23 -4.65
N LEU A 85 -3.64 -12.37 -3.72
CA LEU A 85 -2.21 -12.51 -3.99
C LEU A 85 -1.72 -13.75 -3.24
N ALA A 86 -1.16 -14.74 -3.95
CA ALA A 86 -0.74 -16.02 -3.37
C ALA A 86 -1.83 -16.61 -2.42
N ASP A 87 -3.08 -16.61 -2.88
CA ASP A 87 -4.28 -17.08 -2.18
C ASP A 87 -4.66 -16.32 -0.89
N VAL A 88 -4.05 -15.15 -0.65
CA VAL A 88 -4.41 -14.25 0.46
C VAL A 88 -5.14 -13.02 -0.07
N MET A 89 -6.31 -12.72 0.50
CA MET A 89 -7.08 -11.52 0.16
C MET A 89 -6.51 -10.29 0.85
N VAL A 90 -6.16 -9.27 0.07
CA VAL A 90 -5.64 -7.98 0.55
C VAL A 90 -6.59 -6.86 0.14
N PRO A 91 -6.98 -5.95 1.05
CA PRO A 91 -7.74 -4.74 0.70
C PRO A 91 -7.06 -3.95 -0.42
N ARG A 92 -7.86 -3.41 -1.33
CA ARG A 92 -7.37 -2.67 -2.49
C ARG A 92 -8.12 -1.36 -2.65
N VAL A 93 -7.38 -0.29 -2.90
CA VAL A 93 -7.93 1.04 -3.21
C VAL A 93 -7.30 1.61 -4.47
N ALA A 94 -8.02 2.48 -5.17
CA ALA A 94 -7.48 3.28 -6.26
C ALA A 94 -7.04 4.66 -5.75
N LEU A 95 -5.95 5.19 -6.27
CA LEU A 95 -5.42 6.50 -5.87
C LEU A 95 -4.80 7.23 -7.07
N TRP A 96 -5.06 8.52 -7.19
CA TRP A 96 -4.35 9.37 -8.13
C TRP A 96 -2.99 9.77 -7.55
N PRO A 97 -1.86 9.30 -8.12
CA PRO A 97 -0.58 9.44 -7.44
C PRO A 97 -0.10 10.89 -7.36
N PHE A 98 -0.52 11.76 -8.27
CA PHE A 98 0.02 13.12 -8.38
C PHE A 98 -0.64 14.14 -7.44
N ALA A 99 -1.66 13.74 -6.67
CA ALA A 99 -2.18 14.59 -5.59
C ALA A 99 -1.10 14.84 -4.54
N ALA A 100 -1.00 16.08 -4.05
CA ALA A 100 -0.10 16.43 -2.95
C ALA A 100 -0.41 15.62 -1.68
N SER A 101 -1.69 15.35 -1.43
CA SER A 101 -2.18 14.56 -0.31
C SER A 101 -1.97 13.05 -0.44
N ALA A 102 -1.53 12.53 -1.59
CA ALA A 102 -1.52 11.10 -1.84
C ALA A 102 -0.75 10.27 -0.78
N PRO A 103 0.44 10.67 -0.28
CA PRO A 103 1.10 9.98 0.83
C PRO A 103 0.27 9.99 2.12
N ALA A 104 -0.39 11.12 2.43
CA ALA A 104 -1.25 11.25 3.60
C ALA A 104 -2.49 10.37 3.48
N THR A 105 -3.08 10.26 2.29
CA THR A 105 -4.20 9.35 2.00
C THR A 105 -3.82 7.90 2.26
N VAL A 106 -2.67 7.44 1.74
CA VAL A 106 -2.20 6.05 1.98
C VAL A 106 -2.03 5.78 3.47
N ARG A 107 -1.43 6.73 4.21
CA ARG A 107 -1.26 6.60 5.67
C ARG A 107 -2.60 6.53 6.40
N LEU A 108 -3.56 7.38 6.04
CA LEU A 108 -4.89 7.37 6.65
C LEU A 108 -5.60 6.04 6.41
N VAL A 109 -5.61 5.57 5.16
CA VAL A 109 -6.21 4.27 4.79
C VAL A 109 -5.59 3.13 5.60
N LEU A 110 -4.26 3.07 5.68
CA LEU A 110 -3.56 2.06 6.46
C LEU A 110 -3.91 2.14 7.95
N ALA A 111 -3.98 3.33 8.53
CA ALA A 111 -4.35 3.53 9.93
C ALA A 111 -5.80 3.09 10.20
N THR A 112 -6.73 3.42 9.30
CA THR A 112 -8.14 3.00 9.37
C THR A 112 -8.26 1.47 9.33
N LEU A 113 -7.57 0.81 8.40
CA LEU A 113 -7.54 -0.66 8.32
C LEU A 113 -6.91 -1.30 9.57
N ALA A 114 -5.82 -0.72 10.09
CA ALA A 114 -5.17 -1.21 11.31
C ALA A 114 -6.07 -1.08 12.55
N ALA A 115 -6.96 -0.09 12.57
CA ALA A 115 -7.99 0.09 13.60
C ALA A 115 -9.23 -0.82 13.41
N GLY A 116 -9.28 -1.61 12.33
CA GLY A 116 -10.44 -2.47 12.02
C GLY A 116 -11.66 -1.71 11.51
N LEU A 117 -11.49 -0.46 11.06
CA LEU A 117 -12.57 0.39 10.57
C LEU A 117 -12.76 0.22 9.04
N PRO A 118 -13.98 0.33 8.52
CA PRO A 118 -14.24 0.28 7.08
C PRO A 118 -13.73 1.55 6.38
N LEU A 119 -13.24 1.41 5.15
CA LEU A 119 -12.79 2.54 4.32
C LEU A 119 -13.95 3.28 3.64
N VAL A 120 -15.06 2.58 3.42
CA VAL A 120 -16.27 3.10 2.81
C VAL A 120 -17.38 2.92 3.83
N PRO A 121 -17.97 4.00 4.37
CA PRO A 121 -19.07 3.86 5.30
C PRO A 121 -20.30 3.28 4.58
N PRO A 122 -21.00 2.30 5.17
CA PRO A 122 -22.21 1.69 4.61
C PRO A 122 -23.33 2.71 4.33
N THR A 123 -23.46 3.74 5.16
CA THR A 123 -24.42 4.85 5.01
C THR A 123 -23.94 6.14 5.70
N TRP A 124 -24.54 7.28 5.39
CA TRP A 124 -24.28 8.55 6.10
C TRP A 124 -24.72 8.53 7.56
N GLU A 125 -25.73 7.71 7.91
CA GLU A 125 -26.26 7.59 9.27
C GLU A 125 -25.21 7.01 10.24
N GLU A 126 -24.37 6.09 9.77
CA GLU A 126 -23.29 5.51 10.58
C GLU A 126 -22.07 6.44 10.73
N VAL A 127 -21.90 7.42 9.84
CA VAL A 127 -20.82 8.42 9.93
C VAL A 127 -21.16 9.53 10.92
N ALA A 128 -22.45 9.80 11.13
CA ALA A 128 -22.95 10.88 11.97
C ALA A 128 -23.19 10.48 13.44
N ALA A 129 -23.06 9.19 13.77
CA ALA A 129 -23.21 8.64 15.12
C ALA A 129 -21.86 8.59 15.85
#